data_AF-A0A2R6G982-F1
#
_entry.id   AF-A0A2R6G982-F1
#
_cell.length_a   1.000
_cell.length_b   1.000
_cell.length_c   1.000
_cell.angle_alpha   90.00
_cell.angle_beta   90.00
_cell.angle_gamma   90.00
#
_symmetry.space_group_name_H-M   'P 1'
#
loop_
_entity.id
_entity.type
_entity.pdbx_description
1 polymer ?
#
loop_
_entity_poly.entity_id
_entity_poly.type
_entity_poly.pdbx_seq_one_letter_code
_entity_poly.pdbx_strand_id
1 'polypeptide(L)'
;YDWNANPVASLTGVPTLAGWQHEVGYRGREVYNTRVQHTNAIYTGSPAVRAHYLDAYDIEYIYVGRSEQGAYSTSDLETFDSMAGVTLERQWANGNVRVYRVTQDELETPE
;
A
#
# COMPACT_ATOMS: atom_id res chain seq x y z
N TYR A 1 -21.61 -8.03 5.57
CA TYR A 1 -21.16 -6.65 5.83
C TYR A 1 -19.73 -6.58 5.36
N ASP A 2 -19.47 -5.85 4.28
CA ASP A 2 -18.12 -5.70 3.72
C ASP A 2 -17.61 -4.32 4.07
N TRP A 3 -16.44 -4.24 4.71
CA TRP A 3 -15.88 -2.98 5.19
C TRP A 3 -14.99 -2.38 4.09
N ASN A 4 -15.62 -1.88 3.02
CA ASN A 4 -14.94 -1.32 1.85
C ASN A 4 -14.37 0.09 2.09
N ALA A 5 -14.59 0.66 3.27
CA ALA A 5 -14.20 2.02 3.63
C ALA A 5 -12.97 2.04 4.55
N ASN A 6 -11.82 1.62 4.01
CA ASN A 6 -10.49 1.80 4.62
C ASN A 6 -10.41 1.41 6.13
N PRO A 7 -10.49 0.10 6.44
CA PRO A 7 -10.51 -0.38 7.80
C PRO A 7 -9.21 -0.09 8.56
N VAL A 8 -8.07 -0.06 7.86
CA VAL A 8 -6.76 0.23 8.48
C VAL A 8 -6.77 1.63 9.10
N ALA A 9 -7.12 2.66 8.33
CA ALA A 9 -7.19 4.01 8.87
C ALA A 9 -8.25 4.15 9.96
N SER A 10 -9.41 3.51 9.77
CA SER A 10 -10.54 3.59 10.71
C SER A 10 -10.23 2.99 12.09
N LEU A 11 -9.40 1.94 12.15
CA LEU A 11 -9.11 1.20 13.37
C LEU A 11 -7.81 1.61 14.06
N THR A 12 -6.88 2.21 13.33
CA THR A 12 -5.55 2.59 13.85
C THR A 12 -5.36 4.10 13.98
N GLY A 13 -6.15 4.91 13.27
CA GLY A 13 -5.93 6.35 13.14
C GLY A 13 -4.76 6.73 12.20
N VAL A 14 -4.07 5.75 11.62
CA VAL A 14 -2.97 5.99 10.66
C VAL A 14 -3.57 6.27 9.28
N PRO A 15 -3.24 7.39 8.62
CA PRO A 15 -3.77 7.69 7.29
C PRO A 15 -3.27 6.70 6.25
N THR A 16 -4.08 6.40 5.23
CA THR A 16 -3.63 5.67 4.04
C THR A 16 -3.49 6.62 2.85
N LEU A 17 -2.71 6.21 1.85
CA LEU A 17 -2.39 7.04 0.68
C LEU A 17 -3.62 7.59 -0.05
N ALA A 18 -4.57 6.71 -0.41
CA ALA A 18 -5.80 7.10 -1.10
C ALA A 18 -6.91 7.59 -0.15
N GLY A 19 -6.95 7.09 1.10
CA GLY A 19 -8.06 7.34 2.01
C GLY A 19 -9.35 6.61 1.58
N TRP A 20 -10.46 6.99 2.21
CA TRP A 20 -11.82 6.60 1.83
C TRP A 20 -12.36 7.40 0.64
N GLN A 21 -13.33 6.84 -0.10
CA GLN A 21 -13.88 7.45 -1.32
C GLN A 21 -14.47 8.85 -1.12
N HIS A 22 -14.91 9.18 0.10
CA HIS A 22 -15.49 10.49 0.41
C HIS A 22 -14.46 11.63 0.36
N GLU A 23 -13.14 11.35 0.30
CA GLU A 23 -12.10 12.37 0.06
C GLU A 23 -12.32 13.15 -1.25
N VAL A 24 -13.05 12.59 -2.21
CA VAL A 24 -13.43 13.28 -3.47
C VAL A 24 -14.10 14.63 -3.19
N GLY A 25 -14.92 14.74 -2.13
CA GLY A 25 -15.59 15.99 -1.77
C GLY A 25 -14.66 17.05 -1.17
N TYR A 26 -13.54 16.64 -0.59
CA TYR A 26 -12.58 17.53 0.09
C TYR A 26 -11.40 17.93 -0.80
N ARG A 27 -10.90 16.99 -1.62
CA ARG A 27 -9.67 17.17 -2.43
C ARG A 27 -9.94 17.34 -3.92
N GLY A 28 -11.17 17.08 -4.36
CA GLY A 28 -11.52 16.97 -5.77
C GLY A 28 -11.27 15.55 -6.32
N ARG A 29 -12.07 15.18 -7.32
CA ARG A 29 -12.09 13.83 -7.91
C ARG A 29 -10.77 13.42 -8.54
N GLU A 30 -10.13 14.34 -9.24
CA GLU A 30 -8.87 14.08 -9.94
C GLU A 30 -7.77 13.68 -8.95
N VAL A 31 -7.56 14.49 -7.91
CA VAL A 31 -6.56 14.23 -6.86
C VAL A 31 -6.78 12.88 -6.17
N TYR A 32 -8.04 12.55 -5.86
CA TYR A 32 -8.37 11.25 -5.27
C TYR A 32 -8.02 10.11 -6.23
N ASN A 33 -8.45 10.20 -7.49
CA ASN A 33 -8.19 9.16 -8.48
C ASN A 33 -6.69 8.95 -8.73
N THR A 34 -5.90 10.01 -8.77
CA THR A 34 -4.43 9.92 -8.86
C THR A 34 -3.84 9.13 -7.70
N ARG A 35 -4.27 9.39 -6.46
CA ARG A 35 -3.78 8.63 -5.28
C ARG A 35 -4.22 7.17 -5.30
N VAL A 36 -5.42 6.88 -5.81
CA VAL A 36 -5.87 5.49 -6.04
C VAL A 36 -4.98 4.80 -7.08
N GLN A 37 -4.67 5.48 -8.19
CA GLN A 37 -3.77 4.94 -9.22
C GLN A 37 -2.36 4.68 -8.67
N HIS A 38 -1.82 5.60 -7.87
CA HIS A 38 -0.51 5.41 -7.24
C HIS A 38 -0.51 4.28 -6.21
N THR A 39 -1.59 4.15 -5.42
CA THR A 39 -1.78 2.99 -4.53
C THR A 39 -1.76 1.69 -5.34
N ASN A 40 -2.51 1.62 -6.44
CA ASN A 40 -2.50 0.44 -7.30
C ASN A 40 -1.10 0.16 -7.86
N ALA A 41 -0.36 1.20 -8.28
CA ALA A 41 1.01 1.05 -8.77
C ALA A 41 1.98 0.50 -7.72
N ILE A 42 1.79 0.83 -6.43
CA ILE A 42 2.55 0.21 -5.32
C ILE A 42 2.25 -1.29 -5.22
N TYR A 43 1.02 -1.72 -5.50
CA TYR A 43 0.65 -3.14 -5.41
C TYR A 43 0.98 -3.94 -6.67
N THR A 44 0.96 -3.36 -7.87
CA THR A 44 1.06 -4.11 -9.14
C THR A 44 2.24 -3.72 -10.03
N GLY A 45 2.92 -2.61 -9.73
CA GLY A 45 4.03 -2.11 -10.52
C GLY A 45 5.29 -2.98 -10.43
N SER A 46 6.29 -2.67 -11.27
CA SER A 46 7.63 -3.22 -11.10
C SER A 46 8.27 -2.72 -9.79
N PRO A 47 9.30 -3.40 -9.25
CA PRO A 47 9.98 -2.96 -8.02
C PRO A 47 10.39 -1.47 -8.04
N ALA A 48 10.92 -0.98 -9.17
CA ALA A 48 11.29 0.43 -9.33
C ALA A 48 10.09 1.39 -9.26
N VAL A 49 8.96 1.04 -9.88
CA VAL A 49 7.73 1.85 -9.81
C VAL A 49 7.17 1.88 -8.40
N ARG A 50 7.20 0.73 -7.70
CA ARG A 50 6.76 0.64 -6.31
C ARG A 50 7.65 1.51 -5.41
N ALA A 51 8.97 1.34 -5.50
CA ALA A 51 9.95 2.12 -4.75
C ALA A 51 9.76 3.63 -4.96
N HIS A 52 9.57 4.08 -6.20
CA HIS A 52 9.30 5.49 -6.51
C HIS A 52 8.10 6.04 -5.73
N TYR A 53 6.96 5.34 -5.70
CA TYR A 53 5.78 5.83 -4.98
C TYR A 53 5.86 5.61 -3.47
N LEU A 54 6.60 4.62 -2.99
CA LEU A 54 6.85 4.47 -1.55
C LEU A 54 7.67 5.65 -1.01
N ASP A 55 8.71 6.06 -1.75
CA ASP A 55 9.56 7.20 -1.43
C ASP A 55 8.79 8.53 -1.59
N ALA A 56 8.14 8.76 -2.73
CA ALA A 56 7.44 10.01 -3.02
C ALA A 56 6.30 10.35 -2.03
N TYR A 57 5.76 9.35 -1.35
CA TYR A 57 4.71 9.52 -0.34
C TYR A 57 5.18 9.28 1.10
N ASP A 58 6.47 9.02 1.31
CA ASP A 58 7.05 8.66 2.60
C ASP A 58 6.25 7.55 3.30
N ILE A 59 5.97 6.47 2.56
CA ILE A 59 5.18 5.35 3.09
C ILE A 59 6.05 4.54 4.05
N GLU A 60 5.67 4.52 5.33
CA GLU A 60 6.39 3.73 6.35
C GLU A 60 5.94 2.26 6.42
N TYR A 61 4.68 1.98 6.07
CA TYR A 61 4.07 0.65 6.21
C TYR A 61 3.20 0.26 5.03
N ILE A 62 3.28 -1.01 4.65
CA ILE A 62 2.41 -1.65 3.65
C ILE A 62 1.60 -2.73 4.36
N TYR A 63 0.28 -2.74 4.15
CA TYR A 63 -0.63 -3.70 4.76
C TYR A 63 -1.23 -4.62 3.70
N VAL A 64 -1.08 -5.93 3.85
CA VAL A 64 -1.71 -6.94 2.98
C VAL A 64 -2.67 -7.78 3.81
N GLY A 65 -3.97 -7.50 3.67
CA GLY A 65 -5.05 -8.24 4.30
C GLY A 65 -5.90 -9.00 3.29
N ARG A 66 -7.09 -9.42 3.74
CA ARG A 66 -8.02 -10.19 2.91
C ARG A 66 -8.51 -9.41 1.68
N SER A 67 -8.71 -8.11 1.83
CA SER A 67 -9.17 -7.23 0.73
C SER A 67 -8.10 -7.14 -0.35
N GLU A 68 -6.84 -6.89 0.02
CA GLU A 68 -5.72 -6.82 -0.91
C GLU A 68 -5.46 -8.17 -1.58
N GLN A 69 -5.53 -9.28 -0.84
CA GLN A 69 -5.43 -10.64 -1.40
C GLN A 69 -6.57 -10.98 -2.37
N GLY A 70 -7.75 -10.39 -2.21
CA GLY A 70 -8.85 -10.54 -3.16
C GLY A 70 -8.73 -9.63 -4.39
N ALA A 71 -7.96 -8.54 -4.29
CA ALA A 71 -7.85 -7.52 -5.33
C ALA A 71 -6.62 -7.69 -6.24
N TYR A 72 -5.52 -8.24 -5.72
CA TYR A 72 -4.24 -8.36 -6.41
C TYR A 72 -3.78 -9.81 -6.57
N SER A 73 -2.91 -10.08 -7.54
CA SER A 73 -2.40 -11.43 -7.76
C SER A 73 -1.43 -11.85 -6.66
N THR A 74 -1.28 -13.16 -6.43
CA THR A 74 -0.32 -13.66 -5.44
C THR A 74 1.11 -13.22 -5.77
N SER A 75 1.51 -13.25 -7.04
CA SER A 75 2.84 -12.81 -7.49
C SER A 75 3.10 -11.32 -7.21
N ASP A 76 2.07 -10.49 -7.35
CA ASP A 76 2.16 -9.06 -7.04
C ASP A 76 2.45 -8.84 -5.56
N LEU A 77 1.81 -9.62 -4.69
CA LEU A 77 1.98 -9.50 -3.23
C LEU A 77 3.30 -10.10 -2.75
N GLU A 78 3.74 -11.21 -3.34
CA GLU A 78 5.03 -11.86 -3.03
C GLU A 78 6.22 -10.99 -3.46
N THR A 79 6.04 -10.07 -4.42
CA THR A 79 7.10 -9.14 -4.84
C THR A 79 7.63 -8.33 -3.63
N PHE A 80 6.78 -7.97 -2.67
CA PHE A 80 7.20 -7.22 -1.47
C PHE A 80 8.21 -7.98 -0.61
N ASP A 81 8.20 -9.31 -0.62
CA ASP A 81 9.14 -10.13 0.15
C ASP A 81 10.58 -10.07 -0.41
N SER A 82 10.74 -9.56 -1.64
CA SER A 82 12.01 -9.50 -2.37
C SER A 82 12.52 -8.08 -2.65
N MET A 83 11.75 -7.05 -2.30
CA MET A 83 12.11 -5.66 -2.58
C MET A 83 13.15 -5.13 -1.58
N ALA A 84 14.16 -4.43 -2.09
CA ALA A 84 15.07 -3.65 -1.26
C ALA A 84 14.31 -2.59 -0.45
N GLY A 85 14.70 -2.40 0.82
CA GLY A 85 14.04 -1.48 1.74
C GLY A 85 12.63 -1.87 2.17
N VAL A 86 12.11 -3.05 1.80
CA VAL A 86 10.82 -3.56 2.28
C VAL A 86 11.04 -4.84 3.07
N THR A 87 10.62 -4.85 4.33
CA THR A 87 10.83 -5.99 5.23
C THR A 87 9.52 -6.40 5.89
N LEU A 88 9.30 -7.72 6.02
CA LEU A 88 8.13 -8.23 6.73
C LEU A 88 8.28 -7.97 8.23
N GLU A 89 7.54 -7.00 8.75
CA GLU A 89 7.58 -6.58 10.16
C GLU A 89 6.71 -7.49 11.03
N ARG A 90 5.49 -7.82 10.58
CA ARG A 90 4.58 -8.72 11.31
C ARG A 90 3.69 -9.53 10.36
N GLN A 91 3.34 -10.72 10.82
CA GLN A 91 2.34 -11.57 10.19
C GLN A 91 1.41 -12.22 11.22
N TRP A 92 0.15 -12.42 10.83
CA TRP A 92 -0.87 -13.10 11.64
C TRP A 92 -1.67 -14.09 10.79
N ALA A 93 -2.44 -14.95 11.47
CA ALA A 93 -3.37 -15.89 10.84
C ALA A 93 -2.72 -16.70 9.71
N ASN A 94 -1.53 -17.25 9.98
CA ASN A 94 -0.72 -18.03 9.03
C ASN A 94 -0.37 -17.28 7.73
N GLY A 95 -0.14 -15.96 7.81
CA GLY A 95 0.27 -15.13 6.66
C GLY A 95 -0.91 -14.45 5.94
N ASN A 96 -2.15 -14.70 6.37
CA ASN A 96 -3.33 -14.03 5.82
C ASN A 96 -3.39 -12.53 6.13
N VAL A 97 -2.59 -12.06 7.09
CA VAL A 97 -2.36 -10.64 7.32
C VAL A 97 -0.88 -10.42 7.42
N ARG A 98 -0.33 -9.56 6.58
CA ARG A 98 1.09 -9.19 6.55
C ARG A 98 1.21 -7.67 6.64
N VAL A 99 2.15 -7.21 7.45
CA VAL A 99 2.54 -5.80 7.55
C VAL A 99 4.02 -5.73 7.23
N TYR A 100 4.36 -4.98 6.20
CA TYR A 100 5.73 -4.69 5.82
C TYR A 100 6.12 -3.31 6.31
N ARG A 101 7.36 -3.17 6.75
CA ARG A 101 7.99 -1.89 7.05
C ARG A 101 8.86 -1.47 5.87
N VAL A 102 8.84 -0.18 5.58
CA VAL A 102 9.65 0.45 4.54
C VAL A 102 10.81 1.22 5.19
N THR A 103 12.00 1.06 4.64
CA THR A 103 13.21 1.82 4.99
C THR A 103 13.59 2.66 3.78
N GLN A 104 13.30 3.97 3.81
CA GLN A 104 13.45 4.86 2.65
C GLN A 104 14.87 4.85 2.07
N ASP A 105 15.89 4.89 2.94
CA ASP A 105 17.31 4.93 2.55
C ASP A 105 17.78 3.66 1.80
N GLU A 106 17.00 2.58 1.85
CA GLU A 106 17.29 1.29 1.22
C GLU A 106 16.44 1.03 -0.03
N LEU A 107 15.53 1.95 -0.39
CA LEU A 107 14.71 1.82 -1.59
C LEU A 107 15.53 2.05 -2.85
N GLU A 108 15.41 1.15 -3.82
CA GLU A 108 15.97 1.32 -5.16
C GLU A 108 15.01 2.16 -6.01
N THR A 109 15.11 3.47 -5.91
CA THR A 109 14.35 4.42 -6.73
C THR A 109 15.04 4.65 -8.08
N PRO A 110 14.27 4.77 -9.19
CA PRO A 110 14.83 5.22 -10.45
C PRO A 110 15.32 6.68 -10.32
N GLU A 111 16.51 6.97 -10.88
CA GLU A 111 17.08 8.33 -10.99
C GLU A 111 16.17 9.32 -11.75
#